data_AF-A0A3M7P6R3-F1
#
_entry.id   AF-A0A3M7P6R3-F1
#
_cell.length_a   1.000
_cell.length_b   1.000
_cell.length_c   1.000
_cell.angle_alpha   90.00
_cell.angle_beta   90.00
_cell.angle_gamma   90.00
#
_symmetry.space_group_name_H-M   'P 1'
#
loop_
_entity.id
_entity.type
_entity.pdbx_description
1 polymer ?
#
loop_
_entity_poly.entity_id
_entity_poly.type
_entity_poly.pdbx_seq_one_letter_code
_entity_poly.pdbx_strand_id
1 'polypeptide(L)'
;MSISGFMKQINKANQMISEKIGGAKGTERDERFLNMEKKTDLIYRLIEDVSYRTNEYLQPNPASRAKLWTVNNLSKMRGQVKNTPYPQPEGTLGETMIKYGKDLGDSNFAMALIDLGESLRQMAGIKYALEDNIKQNFLDPLTQLKDNDIKEVQHLRKKTENRRLDFDCKKRKKTSGSVVNDEELHQAEEKYDETKNQTEQAMTSLLNNEVEHITHLLGFAEGLLEYHSQCYEILKDMVKELNE
;
A
#
# COMPACT_ATOMS: atom_id res chain seq x y z
N MET A 1 -1.49 18.44 28.63
CA MET A 1 -0.77 19.46 27.84
C MET A 1 -0.49 20.67 28.71
N SER A 2 0.75 21.14 28.82
CA SER A 2 1.11 22.36 29.57
C SER A 2 0.71 23.63 28.78
N ILE A 3 0.35 24.71 29.47
CA ILE A 3 -0.01 26.02 28.91
C ILE A 3 1.07 26.54 27.94
N SER A 4 2.35 26.32 28.26
CA SER A 4 3.48 26.67 27.40
C SER A 4 3.49 25.90 26.07
N GLY A 5 3.13 24.62 26.10
CA GLY A 5 3.00 23.79 24.90
C GLY A 5 1.85 24.23 23.99
N PHE A 6 0.74 24.67 24.58
CA PHE A 6 -0.40 25.22 23.85
C PHE A 6 -0.07 26.55 23.16
N MET A 7 0.56 27.48 23.87
CA MET A 7 1.02 28.75 23.30
C MET A 7 2.02 28.54 22.16
N LYS A 8 2.88 27.52 22.26
CA LYS A 8 3.80 27.14 21.19
C LYS A 8 3.06 26.67 19.93
N GLN A 9 1.98 25.90 20.06
CA GLN A 9 1.17 25.46 18.92
C GLN A 9 0.44 26.64 18.24
N ILE A 10 -0.12 27.56 19.02
CA ILE A 10 -0.76 28.78 18.49
C ILE A 10 0.25 29.63 17.71
N ASN A 11 1.46 29.82 18.24
CA ASN A 11 2.50 30.60 17.56
C ASN A 11 2.93 29.96 16.22
N LYS A 12 2.97 28.63 16.12
CA LYS A 12 3.24 27.92 14.87
C LYS A 12 2.11 28.07 13.86
N ALA A 13 0.86 27.98 14.31
CA ALA A 13 -0.30 28.20 13.46
C ALA A 13 -0.31 29.64 12.90
N ASN A 14 -0.02 30.62 13.75
CA ASN A 14 0.10 32.03 13.34
C ASN A 14 1.25 32.24 12.33
N GLN A 15 2.38 31.55 12.49
CA GLN A 15 3.47 31.54 11.50
C GLN A 15 2.98 31.01 10.16
N MET A 16 2.34 29.85 10.14
CA MET A 16 1.84 29.20 8.93
C MET A 16 0.83 30.08 8.18
N ILE A 17 -0.08 30.74 8.91
CA ILE A 17 -1.06 31.67 8.33
C ILE A 17 -0.35 32.92 7.76
N SER A 18 0.62 33.45 8.48
CA SER A 18 1.38 34.63 8.05
C SER A 18 2.23 34.39 6.80
N GLU A 19 2.76 33.18 6.60
CA GLU A 19 3.48 32.82 5.37
C GLU A 19 2.52 32.59 4.19
N LYS A 20 1.38 31.93 4.42
CA LYS A 20 0.41 31.62 3.35
C LYS A 20 -0.42 32.82 2.90
N ILE A 21 -0.77 33.72 3.82
CA ILE A 21 -1.73 34.83 3.57
C ILE A 21 -1.06 36.20 3.71
N GLY A 22 -0.02 36.31 4.54
CA GLY A 22 0.58 37.60 4.92
C GLY A 22 1.90 37.93 4.22
N GLY A 23 2.37 37.11 3.25
CA GLY A 23 3.57 37.39 2.47
C GLY A 23 4.89 37.30 3.24
N ALA A 24 4.90 36.74 4.45
CA ALA A 24 6.14 36.52 5.18
C ALA A 24 6.97 35.40 4.54
N LYS A 25 8.25 35.65 4.24
CA LYS A 25 9.17 34.61 3.77
C LYS A 25 9.60 33.72 4.94
N GLY A 26 9.27 32.44 4.87
CA GLY A 26 9.80 31.41 5.75
C GLY A 26 11.22 30.99 5.34
N THR A 27 11.87 30.16 6.16
CA THR A 27 13.15 29.53 5.79
C THR A 27 12.96 28.68 4.53
N GLU A 28 13.66 29.03 3.45
CA GLU A 28 13.61 28.32 2.17
C GLU A 28 14.27 26.95 2.29
N ARG A 29 13.66 25.95 1.66
CA ARG A 29 14.25 24.61 1.52
C ARG A 29 15.04 24.58 0.21
N ASP A 30 16.19 23.92 0.24
CA ASP A 30 16.99 23.74 -0.97
C ASP A 30 16.27 22.85 -2.01
N GLU A 31 16.67 22.99 -3.28
CA GLU A 31 16.05 22.29 -4.40
C GLU A 31 16.17 20.76 -4.27
N ARG A 32 17.27 20.26 -3.69
CA ARG A 32 17.49 18.83 -3.47
C ARG A 32 16.45 18.27 -2.50
N PHE A 33 16.20 18.94 -1.37
CA PHE A 33 15.17 18.56 -0.41
C PHE A 33 13.78 18.55 -1.05
N LEU A 34 13.44 19.60 -1.79
CA LEU A 34 12.14 19.69 -2.48
C LEU A 34 11.95 18.58 -3.52
N ASN A 35 13.03 18.21 -4.23
CA ASN A 35 12.99 17.10 -5.18
C ASN A 35 12.80 15.75 -4.48
N MET A 36 13.49 15.52 -3.35
CA MET A 36 13.30 14.32 -2.53
C MET A 36 11.85 14.21 -2.02
N GLU A 37 11.28 15.31 -1.50
CA GLU A 37 9.88 15.33 -1.07
C GLU A 37 8.92 14.94 -2.19
N LYS A 38 9.09 15.52 -3.39
CA LYS A 38 8.27 15.19 -4.56
C LYS A 38 8.36 13.71 -4.93
N LYS A 39 9.57 13.13 -4.92
CA LYS A 39 9.78 11.72 -5.25
C LYS A 39 9.17 10.80 -4.18
N THR A 40 9.35 11.10 -2.90
CA THR A 40 8.74 10.33 -1.82
C THR A 40 7.21 10.39 -1.86
N ASP A 41 6.62 11.57 -2.14
CA ASP A 41 5.17 11.71 -2.31
C ASP A 41 4.64 10.95 -3.53
N LEU A 42 5.46 10.78 -4.57
CA LEU A 42 5.12 9.94 -5.72
C LEU A 42 5.18 8.46 -5.36
N ILE A 43 6.21 8.00 -4.65
CA ILE A 43 6.34 6.61 -4.19
C ILE A 43 5.18 6.22 -3.28
N TYR A 44 4.78 7.09 -2.35
CA TYR A 44 3.64 6.83 -1.48
C TYR A 44 2.35 6.57 -2.29
N ARG A 45 2.02 7.46 -3.23
CA ARG A 45 0.84 7.29 -4.09
C ARG A 45 0.94 6.06 -4.98
N LEU A 46 2.12 5.81 -5.56
CA LEU A 46 2.39 4.62 -6.36
C LEU A 46 2.08 3.36 -5.58
N ILE A 47 2.58 3.24 -4.34
CA ILE A 47 2.38 2.06 -3.50
C ILE A 47 0.91 1.87 -3.15
N GLU A 48 0.20 2.93 -2.78
CA GLU A 48 -1.24 2.84 -2.50
C GLU A 48 -2.04 2.40 -3.72
N ASP A 49 -1.83 3.06 -4.86
CA ASP A 49 -2.60 2.81 -6.09
C ASP A 49 -2.29 1.41 -6.65
N VAL A 50 -1.02 1.02 -6.72
CA VAL A 50 -0.61 -0.31 -7.22
C VAL A 50 -1.13 -1.41 -6.31
N SER A 51 -1.02 -1.25 -4.99
CA SER A 51 -1.55 -2.24 -4.04
C SER A 51 -3.06 -2.38 -4.19
N TYR A 52 -3.77 -1.27 -4.29
CA TYR A 52 -5.22 -1.27 -4.48
C TYR A 52 -5.61 -1.97 -5.79
N ARG A 53 -5.02 -1.56 -6.92
CA ARG A 53 -5.32 -2.14 -8.24
C ARG A 53 -4.96 -3.61 -8.34
N THR A 54 -3.91 -4.04 -7.66
CA THR A 54 -3.54 -5.46 -7.61
C THR A 54 -4.58 -6.28 -6.86
N ASN A 55 -5.12 -5.78 -5.74
CA ASN A 55 -6.22 -6.45 -5.05
C ASN A 55 -7.50 -6.51 -5.93
N GLU A 56 -7.79 -5.46 -6.70
CA GLU A 56 -8.90 -5.50 -7.65
C GLU A 56 -8.68 -6.50 -8.78
N TYR A 57 -7.46 -6.61 -9.28
CA TYR A 57 -7.09 -7.57 -10.31
C TYR A 57 -7.23 -9.02 -9.81
N LEU A 58 -6.80 -9.30 -8.58
CA LEU A 58 -6.92 -10.63 -7.98
C LEU A 58 -8.38 -11.00 -7.71
N GLN A 59 -9.15 -10.07 -7.14
CA GLN A 59 -10.51 -10.30 -6.68
C GLN A 59 -11.48 -9.27 -7.27
N PRO A 60 -11.87 -9.36 -8.56
CA PRO A 60 -12.56 -8.28 -9.26
C PRO A 60 -13.94 -7.91 -8.69
N ASN A 61 -14.69 -8.86 -8.13
CA ASN A 61 -16.06 -8.63 -7.68
C ASN A 61 -16.09 -7.87 -6.34
N PRO A 62 -16.55 -6.60 -6.30
CA PRO A 62 -16.54 -5.80 -5.08
C PRO A 62 -17.50 -6.32 -4.00
N ALA A 63 -18.63 -6.92 -4.39
CA ALA A 63 -19.59 -7.48 -3.45
C ALA A 63 -19.02 -8.72 -2.74
N SER A 64 -18.33 -9.58 -3.49
CA SER A 64 -17.61 -10.73 -2.92
C SER A 64 -16.49 -10.27 -1.99
N ARG A 65 -15.68 -9.28 -2.39
CA ARG A 65 -14.64 -8.70 -1.53
C ARG A 65 -15.21 -8.15 -0.21
N ALA A 66 -16.28 -7.35 -0.27
CA ALA A 66 -16.91 -6.77 0.91
C ALA A 66 -17.52 -7.84 1.85
N LYS A 67 -18.13 -8.87 1.29
CA LYS A 67 -18.69 -10.00 2.05
C LYS A 67 -17.58 -10.77 2.77
N LEU A 68 -16.46 -11.03 2.09
CA LEU A 68 -15.31 -11.75 2.69
C LEU A 68 -14.66 -10.95 3.82
N TRP A 69 -14.45 -9.64 3.62
CA TRP A 69 -13.95 -8.76 4.68
C TRP A 69 -14.84 -8.83 5.93
N THR A 70 -16.16 -8.77 5.74
CA THR A 70 -17.14 -8.86 6.83
C THR A 70 -17.10 -10.22 7.53
N VAL A 71 -17.11 -11.32 6.76
CA VAL A 71 -17.08 -12.69 7.30
C VAL A 71 -15.77 -12.96 8.05
N ASN A 72 -14.63 -12.54 7.50
CA ASN A 72 -13.33 -12.76 8.11
C ASN A 72 -13.16 -11.91 9.40
N ASN A 73 -13.64 -10.66 9.42
CA ASN A 73 -13.61 -9.84 10.63
C ASN A 73 -14.53 -10.37 11.74
N LEU A 74 -15.76 -10.79 11.39
CA LEU A 74 -16.69 -11.39 12.35
C LEU A 74 -16.16 -12.71 12.92
N SER A 75 -15.53 -13.53 12.08
CA SER A 75 -14.93 -14.80 12.51
C SER A 75 -13.77 -14.56 13.49
N LYS A 76 -12.88 -13.59 13.20
CA LYS A 76 -11.81 -13.16 14.12
C LYS A 76 -12.37 -12.65 15.45
N MET A 77 -13.41 -11.81 15.43
CA MET A 77 -14.04 -11.31 16.66
C MET A 77 -14.69 -12.41 17.50
N ARG A 78 -15.12 -13.51 16.88
CA ARG A 78 -15.72 -14.67 17.55
C ARG A 78 -14.72 -15.75 17.94
N GLY A 79 -13.42 -15.53 17.74
CA GLY A 79 -12.38 -16.53 17.99
C GLY A 79 -12.47 -17.74 17.05
N GLN A 80 -13.19 -17.64 15.93
CA GLN A 80 -13.32 -18.70 14.94
C GLN A 80 -12.33 -18.46 13.78
N VAL A 81 -11.51 -19.46 13.48
CA VAL A 81 -10.55 -19.42 12.37
C VAL A 81 -11.20 -19.98 11.10
N LYS A 82 -12.29 -19.37 10.64
CA LYS A 82 -12.92 -19.75 9.37
C LYS A 82 -12.63 -18.71 8.31
N ASN A 83 -11.49 -18.85 7.64
CA ASN A 83 -11.18 -18.06 6.44
C ASN A 83 -11.98 -18.63 5.28
N THR A 84 -13.02 -17.91 4.86
CA THR A 84 -13.73 -18.26 3.62
C THR A 84 -12.91 -17.69 2.46
N PRO A 85 -12.50 -18.49 1.47
CA PRO A 85 -11.75 -17.98 0.32
C PRO A 85 -12.68 -17.22 -0.63
N TYR A 86 -12.10 -16.35 -1.47
CA TYR A 86 -12.85 -15.60 -2.47
C TYR A 86 -13.43 -16.53 -3.54
N PRO A 87 -14.73 -16.49 -3.87
CA PRO A 87 -15.29 -17.41 -4.86
C PRO A 87 -14.73 -17.12 -6.25
N GLN A 88 -13.82 -17.98 -6.74
CA GLN A 88 -13.26 -17.84 -8.08
C GLN A 88 -14.33 -18.12 -9.15
N PRO A 89 -14.41 -17.30 -10.22
CA PRO A 89 -15.37 -17.50 -11.31
C PRO A 89 -15.25 -18.88 -11.97
N GLU A 90 -14.04 -19.35 -12.22
CA GLU A 90 -13.74 -20.65 -12.83
C GLU A 90 -14.27 -21.79 -11.98
N GLY A 91 -14.08 -21.71 -10.66
CA GLY A 91 -14.58 -22.71 -9.71
C GLY A 91 -16.10 -22.73 -9.64
N THR A 92 -16.73 -21.55 -9.65
CA THR A 92 -18.20 -21.42 -9.63
C THR A 92 -18.83 -21.99 -10.89
N LEU A 93 -18.20 -21.74 -12.05
CA LEU A 93 -18.61 -22.32 -13.32
C LEU A 93 -18.40 -23.84 -13.33
N GLY A 94 -17.24 -24.32 -12.91
CA GLY A 94 -16.92 -25.74 -12.84
C GLY A 94 -17.88 -26.53 -11.96
N GLU A 95 -18.23 -26.01 -10.78
CA GLU A 95 -19.25 -26.60 -9.90
C GLU A 95 -20.62 -26.71 -10.58
N THR A 96 -20.99 -25.69 -11.36
CA THR A 96 -22.26 -25.67 -12.10
C THR A 96 -22.26 -26.75 -13.20
N MET A 97 -21.16 -26.86 -13.94
CA MET A 97 -21.00 -27.86 -15.01
C MET A 97 -21.03 -29.29 -14.45
N ILE A 98 -20.28 -29.55 -13.38
CA ILE A 98 -20.27 -30.85 -12.69
C ILE A 98 -21.66 -31.21 -12.17
N LYS A 99 -22.36 -30.26 -11.56
CA LYS A 99 -23.71 -30.48 -11.03
C LYS A 99 -24.66 -30.92 -12.14
N TYR A 100 -24.79 -30.13 -13.19
CA TYR A 100 -25.73 -30.42 -14.26
C TYR A 100 -25.30 -31.61 -15.12
N GLY A 101 -24.00 -31.89 -15.24
CA GLY A 101 -23.51 -33.11 -15.87
C GLY A 101 -23.97 -34.35 -15.12
N LYS A 102 -23.87 -34.35 -13.78
CA LYS A 102 -24.40 -35.44 -12.94
C LYS A 102 -25.92 -35.58 -13.06
N ASP A 103 -26.65 -34.46 -13.07
CA ASP A 103 -28.11 -34.46 -13.20
C ASP A 103 -28.57 -34.96 -14.58
N LEU A 104 -27.77 -34.77 -15.64
CA LEU A 104 -28.07 -35.19 -17.00
C LEU A 104 -27.97 -36.72 -17.18
N GLY A 105 -27.23 -37.41 -16.32
CA GLY A 105 -27.07 -38.86 -16.35
C GLY A 105 -26.07 -39.33 -17.40
N ASP A 106 -26.25 -40.56 -17.89
CA ASP A 106 -25.22 -41.26 -18.66
C ASP A 106 -25.24 -40.88 -20.15
N SER A 107 -24.48 -39.84 -20.51
CA SER A 107 -24.29 -39.41 -21.90
C SER A 107 -22.89 -38.84 -22.11
N ASN A 108 -22.36 -38.92 -23.34
CA ASN A 108 -21.04 -38.38 -23.66
C ASN A 108 -20.94 -36.87 -23.36
N PHE A 109 -22.04 -36.13 -23.57
CA PHE A 109 -22.08 -34.71 -23.23
C PHE A 109 -22.04 -34.47 -21.71
N ALA A 110 -22.75 -35.29 -20.92
CA ALA A 110 -22.70 -35.21 -19.47
C ALA A 110 -21.29 -35.46 -18.92
N MET A 111 -20.60 -36.49 -19.43
CA MET A 111 -19.22 -36.79 -19.05
C MET A 111 -18.27 -35.65 -19.43
N ALA A 112 -18.31 -35.18 -20.68
CA ALA A 112 -17.52 -34.03 -21.12
C ALA A 112 -17.76 -32.77 -20.29
N LEU A 113 -19.01 -32.54 -19.84
CA LEU A 113 -19.37 -31.42 -18.99
C LEU A 113 -18.78 -31.56 -17.58
N ILE A 114 -18.76 -32.78 -17.03
CA ILE A 114 -18.12 -33.08 -15.74
C ILE A 114 -16.61 -32.87 -15.86
N ASP A 115 -15.95 -33.45 -16.86
CA ASP A 115 -14.49 -33.41 -17.02
C ASP A 115 -13.99 -31.97 -17.19
N LEU A 116 -14.63 -31.18 -18.05
CA LEU A 116 -14.31 -29.75 -18.19
C LEU A 116 -14.59 -28.97 -16.90
N GLY A 117 -15.66 -29.31 -16.19
CA GLY A 117 -15.97 -28.70 -14.90
C GLY A 117 -14.90 -29.01 -13.83
N GLU A 118 -14.35 -30.22 -13.82
CA GLU A 118 -13.23 -30.60 -12.93
C GLU A 118 -11.95 -29.85 -13.27
N SER A 119 -11.63 -29.73 -14.57
CA SER A 119 -10.50 -28.91 -15.04
C SER A 119 -10.62 -27.44 -14.60
N LEU A 120 -11.81 -26.83 -14.72
CA LEU A 120 -12.05 -25.47 -14.23
C LEU A 120 -11.94 -25.35 -12.70
N ARG A 121 -12.35 -26.38 -11.94
CA ARG A 121 -12.16 -26.42 -10.48
C ARG A 121 -10.67 -26.50 -10.12
N GLN A 122 -9.88 -27.25 -10.88
CA GLN A 122 -8.42 -27.30 -10.70
C GLN A 122 -7.79 -25.92 -10.98
N MET A 123 -8.19 -25.24 -12.06
CA MET A 123 -7.75 -23.88 -12.36
C MET A 123 -8.09 -22.89 -11.24
N ALA A 124 -9.27 -23.01 -10.62
CA ALA A 124 -9.61 -22.20 -9.45
C ALA A 124 -8.64 -22.45 -8.27
N GLY A 125 -8.22 -23.70 -8.07
CA GLY A 125 -7.17 -24.07 -7.11
C GLY A 125 -5.85 -23.33 -7.36
N ILE A 126 -5.40 -23.29 -8.62
CA ILE A 126 -4.18 -22.57 -9.02
C ILE A 126 -4.38 -21.06 -8.83
N LYS A 127 -5.58 -20.53 -9.11
CA LYS A 127 -5.91 -19.11 -8.90
C LYS A 127 -5.80 -18.72 -7.42
N TYR A 128 -6.23 -19.59 -6.48
CA TYR A 128 -6.01 -19.36 -5.06
C TYR A 128 -4.52 -19.34 -4.68
N ALA A 129 -3.74 -20.28 -5.22
CA ALA A 129 -2.29 -20.30 -4.99
C ALA A 129 -1.60 -19.04 -5.54
N LEU A 130 -2.05 -18.52 -6.68
CA LEU A 130 -1.62 -17.24 -7.22
C LEU A 130 -1.91 -16.08 -6.26
N GLU A 131 -3.11 -16.00 -5.71
CA GLU A 131 -3.49 -14.96 -4.75
C GLU A 131 -2.59 -14.97 -3.52
N ASP A 132 -2.35 -16.15 -2.94
CA ASP A 132 -1.47 -16.30 -1.78
C ASP A 132 -0.02 -15.93 -2.11
N ASN A 133 0.48 -16.34 -3.28
CA ASN A 133 1.83 -16.00 -3.74
C ASN A 133 1.99 -14.48 -3.92
N ILE A 134 1.09 -13.83 -4.67
CA ILE A 134 1.15 -12.38 -4.89
C ILE A 134 0.97 -11.62 -3.58
N LYS A 135 0.13 -12.14 -2.67
CA LYS A 135 -0.02 -11.54 -1.35
C LYS A 135 1.32 -11.53 -0.60
N GLN A 136 1.99 -12.66 -0.50
CA GLN A 136 3.21 -12.81 0.28
C GLN A 136 4.42 -12.11 -0.36
N ASN A 137 4.56 -12.20 -1.69
CA ASN A 137 5.78 -11.78 -2.39
C ASN A 137 5.70 -10.35 -2.94
N PHE A 138 4.50 -9.75 -2.98
CA PHE A 138 4.30 -8.42 -3.54
C PHE A 138 3.49 -7.51 -2.62
N LEU A 139 2.26 -7.88 -2.24
CA LEU A 139 1.38 -6.97 -1.47
C LEU A 139 1.83 -6.75 -0.03
N ASP A 140 2.25 -7.81 0.67
CA ASP A 140 2.68 -7.72 2.06
C ASP A 140 3.99 -6.88 2.18
N PRO A 141 5.01 -7.04 1.31
CA PRO A 141 6.17 -6.14 1.29
C PRO A 141 5.83 -4.68 0.99
N LEU A 142 4.93 -4.41 0.04
CA LEU A 142 4.44 -3.05 -0.23
C LEU A 142 3.70 -2.46 0.98
N THR A 143 2.96 -3.29 1.72
CA THR A 143 2.30 -2.89 2.97
C THR A 143 3.33 -2.56 4.05
N GLN A 144 4.38 -3.36 4.19
CA GLN A 144 5.46 -3.12 5.14
C GLN A 144 6.19 -1.80 4.84
N LEU A 145 6.52 -1.54 3.58
CA LEU A 145 7.13 -0.29 3.12
C LEU A 145 6.25 0.93 3.45
N LYS A 146 4.93 0.80 3.28
CA LYS A 146 3.96 1.85 3.63
C LYS A 146 3.90 2.09 5.13
N ASP A 147 3.76 1.04 5.92
CA ASP A 147 3.48 1.13 7.34
C ASP A 147 4.72 1.46 8.19
N ASN A 148 5.92 1.25 7.64
CA ASN A 148 7.19 1.55 8.28
C ASN A 148 7.87 2.78 7.66
N ASP A 149 8.56 2.63 6.53
CA ASP A 149 9.47 3.65 5.98
C ASP A 149 8.72 4.92 5.55
N ILE A 150 7.62 4.76 4.81
CA ILE A 150 6.83 5.92 4.38
C ILE A 150 6.22 6.63 5.57
N LYS A 151 5.68 5.88 6.53
CA LYS A 151 5.10 6.44 7.76
C LYS A 151 6.14 7.20 8.58
N GLU A 152 7.35 6.68 8.68
CA GLU A 152 8.48 7.35 9.33
C GLU A 152 8.84 8.65 8.59
N VAL A 153 8.99 8.61 7.27
CA VAL A 153 9.28 9.81 6.47
C VAL A 153 8.19 10.86 6.64
N GLN A 154 6.91 10.47 6.60
CA GLN A 154 5.79 11.40 6.82
C GLN A 154 5.84 12.03 8.22
N HIS A 155 6.17 11.24 9.25
CA HIS A 155 6.33 11.73 10.61
C HIS A 155 7.50 12.72 10.73
N LEU A 156 8.67 12.39 10.18
CA LEU A 156 9.85 13.25 10.18
C LEU A 156 9.62 14.55 9.40
N ARG A 157 8.99 14.50 8.23
CA ARG A 157 8.61 15.69 7.46
C ARG A 157 7.70 16.62 8.26
N LYS A 158 6.68 16.06 8.92
CA LYS A 158 5.79 16.83 9.80
C LYS A 158 6.55 17.43 10.97
N LYS A 159 7.52 16.71 11.55
CA LYS A 159 8.37 17.19 12.64
C LYS A 159 9.28 18.34 12.16
N THR A 160 9.92 18.19 11.01
CA THR A 160 10.80 19.20 10.37
C THR A 160 10.03 20.49 10.08
N GLU A 161 8.85 20.40 9.47
CA GLU A 161 8.03 21.59 9.23
C GLU A 161 7.62 22.29 10.54
N ASN A 162 7.26 21.52 11.56
CA ASN A 162 6.95 22.06 12.88
C ASN A 162 8.15 22.71 13.59
N ARG A 163 9.39 22.31 13.28
CA ARG A 163 10.62 22.94 13.79
C ARG A 163 10.96 24.19 12.99
N ARG A 164 10.81 24.16 11.67
CA ARG A 164 10.96 25.33 10.78
C ARG A 164 10.06 26.49 11.23
N LEU A 165 8.76 26.21 11.43
CA LEU A 165 7.81 27.21 11.88
C LEU A 165 8.14 27.80 13.27
N ASP A 166 8.73 26.99 14.17
CA ASP A 166 9.18 27.45 15.49
C ASP A 166 10.38 28.39 15.38
N PHE A 167 11.37 27.99 14.58
CA PHE A 167 12.56 28.79 14.28
C PHE A 167 12.20 30.11 13.62
N ASP A 168 11.39 30.09 12.56
CA ASP A 168 10.96 31.28 11.84
C ASP A 168 10.16 32.24 12.74
N CYS A 169 9.31 31.71 13.62
CA CYS A 169 8.56 32.53 14.58
C CYS A 169 9.49 33.26 15.55
N LYS A 170 10.48 32.55 16.11
CA LYS A 170 11.48 33.13 17.03
C LYS A 170 12.37 34.14 16.32
N LYS A 171 12.82 33.84 15.10
CA LYS A 171 13.62 34.73 14.26
C LYS A 171 12.86 36.04 13.99
N ARG A 172 11.58 35.96 13.60
CA ARG A 172 10.75 37.15 13.37
C ARG A 172 10.53 37.97 14.64
N LYS A 173 10.22 37.33 15.77
CA LYS A 173 10.05 38.02 17.06
C LYS A 173 11.32 38.77 17.48
N LYS A 174 12.50 38.16 17.29
CA LYS A 174 13.79 38.80 17.54
C LYS A 174 13.99 40.03 16.65
N THR A 175 13.73 39.91 15.34
CA THR A 175 13.85 41.05 14.40
C THR A 175 12.83 42.16 14.67
N SER A 176 11.65 41.83 15.21
CA SER A 176 10.61 42.80 15.59
C SER A 176 10.82 43.43 16.97
N GLY A 177 11.95 43.21 17.64
CA GLY A 177 12.29 43.85 18.91
C GLY A 177 11.70 43.19 20.17
N SER A 178 11.19 41.96 20.06
CA SER A 178 10.78 41.18 21.24
C SER A 178 11.99 40.54 21.95
N VAL A 179 11.88 40.31 23.26
CA VAL A 179 12.90 39.63 24.06
C VAL A 179 12.90 38.13 23.76
N VAL A 180 13.52 37.74 22.65
CA VAL A 180 13.91 36.35 22.38
C VAL A 180 15.40 36.24 22.66
N ASN A 181 15.78 35.33 23.56
CA ASN A 181 17.19 35.10 23.88
C ASN A 181 17.92 34.45 22.68
N ASP A 182 19.18 34.84 22.46
CA ASP A 182 20.05 34.30 21.43
C ASP A 182 20.24 32.79 21.58
N GLU A 183 20.39 32.33 22.82
CA GLU A 183 20.43 30.91 23.18
C GLU A 183 19.17 30.16 22.72
N GLU A 184 17.99 30.78 22.89
CA GLU A 184 16.71 30.17 22.54
C GLU A 184 16.48 30.09 21.03
N LEU A 185 17.00 31.07 20.28
CA LEU A 185 16.98 31.07 18.82
C LEU A 185 17.95 30.02 18.26
N HIS A 186 19.17 29.96 18.80
CA HIS A 186 20.18 28.99 18.39
C HIS A 186 19.70 27.55 18.63
N GLN A 187 19.12 27.27 19.79
CA GLN A 187 18.52 25.95 20.08
C GLN A 187 17.35 25.59 19.15
N ALA A 188 16.63 26.58 18.60
CA ALA A 188 15.54 26.32 17.65
C ALA A 188 16.08 26.00 16.26
N GLU A 189 17.14 26.68 15.85
CA GLU A 189 17.90 26.44 14.61
C GLU A 189 18.53 25.05 14.63
N GLU A 190 19.29 24.71 15.67
CA GLU A 190 19.95 23.40 15.81
C GLU A 190 18.95 22.24 15.73
N LYS A 191 17.80 22.37 16.42
CA LYS A 191 16.72 21.36 16.36
C LYS A 191 16.08 21.26 14.99
N TYR A 192 16.00 22.36 14.24
CA TYR A 192 15.50 22.34 12.87
C TYR A 192 16.48 21.62 11.97
N ASP A 193 17.76 21.98 12.00
CA ASP A 193 18.81 21.39 11.17
C ASP A 193 19.00 19.89 11.45
N GLU A 194 19.00 19.49 12.73
CA GLU A 194 19.07 18.08 13.13
C GLU A 194 17.90 17.27 12.55
N THR A 195 16.67 17.79 12.68
CA THR A 195 15.47 17.09 12.18
C THR A 195 15.44 17.10 10.65
N LYS A 196 15.92 18.17 10.00
CA LYS A 196 16.06 18.25 8.55
C LYS A 196 17.00 17.17 8.05
N ASN A 197 18.19 17.03 8.64
CA ASN A 197 19.16 16.00 8.30
C ASN A 197 18.58 14.58 8.48
N GLN A 198 17.87 14.32 9.59
CA GLN A 198 17.16 13.05 9.81
C GLN A 198 16.13 12.76 8.70
N THR A 199 15.38 13.79 8.29
CA THR A 199 14.37 13.66 7.23
C THR A 199 15.02 13.37 5.87
N GLU A 200 16.12 14.04 5.55
CA GLU A 200 16.87 13.80 4.32
C GLU A 200 17.43 12.37 4.25
N GLN A 201 17.98 11.88 5.36
CA GLN A 201 18.49 10.51 5.45
C GLN A 201 17.38 9.49 5.25
N ALA A 202 16.23 9.66 5.91
CA ALA A 202 15.09 8.77 5.75
C ALA A 202 14.54 8.78 4.31
N MET A 203 14.39 9.96 3.70
CA MET A 203 13.98 10.08 2.29
C MET A 203 15.00 9.43 1.35
N THR A 204 16.29 9.60 1.60
CA THR A 204 17.35 9.01 0.78
C THR A 204 17.33 7.48 0.89
N SER A 205 17.17 6.94 2.09
CA SER A 205 17.05 5.50 2.33
C SER A 205 15.86 4.90 1.57
N LEU A 206 14.70 5.55 1.63
CA LEU A 206 13.51 5.13 0.90
C LEU A 206 13.74 5.16 -0.63
N LEU A 207 14.39 6.19 -1.14
CA LEU A 207 14.62 6.37 -2.57
C LEU A 207 15.70 5.44 -3.15
N ASN A 208 16.64 4.99 -2.33
CA ASN A 208 17.77 4.17 -2.78
C ASN A 208 17.47 2.67 -2.78
N ASN A 209 16.24 2.24 -2.47
CA ASN A 209 15.89 0.83 -2.34
C ASN A 209 15.37 0.19 -3.64
N GLU A 210 15.90 0.62 -4.79
CA GLU A 210 15.41 0.22 -6.12
C GLU A 210 15.51 -1.30 -6.37
N VAL A 211 16.57 -1.94 -5.86
CA VAL A 211 16.79 -3.39 -6.03
C VAL A 211 15.68 -4.20 -5.36
N GLU A 212 15.26 -3.81 -4.15
CA GLU A 212 14.18 -4.49 -3.43
C GLU A 212 12.84 -4.28 -4.14
N HIS A 213 12.57 -3.07 -4.63
CA HIS A 213 11.36 -2.78 -5.42
C HIS A 213 11.28 -3.61 -6.71
N ILE A 214 12.40 -3.76 -7.43
CA ILE A 214 12.49 -4.62 -8.62
C ILE A 214 12.26 -6.09 -8.25
N THR A 215 12.77 -6.54 -7.10
CA THR A 215 12.57 -7.91 -6.61
C THR A 215 11.10 -8.20 -6.35
N HIS A 216 10.36 -7.28 -5.74
CA HIS A 216 8.91 -7.44 -5.55
C HIS A 216 8.14 -7.50 -6.89
N LEU A 217 8.51 -6.66 -7.86
CA LEU A 217 7.92 -6.71 -9.20
C LEU A 217 8.23 -8.04 -9.90
N LEU A 218 9.43 -8.58 -9.74
CA LEU A 218 9.80 -9.90 -10.25
C LEU A 218 8.92 -10.99 -9.64
N GLY A 219 8.75 -11.00 -8.31
CA GLY A 219 7.87 -11.97 -7.64
C GLY A 219 6.42 -11.91 -8.14
N PHE A 220 5.91 -10.70 -8.43
CA PHE A 220 4.59 -10.54 -9.06
C PHE A 220 4.53 -11.15 -10.46
N ALA A 221 5.54 -10.87 -11.30
CA ALA A 221 5.61 -11.40 -12.67
C ALA A 221 5.78 -12.93 -12.71
N GLU A 222 6.63 -13.48 -11.84
CA GLU A 222 6.84 -14.93 -11.71
C GLU A 222 5.58 -15.64 -11.25
N GLY A 223 4.86 -15.09 -10.27
CA GLY A 223 3.56 -15.63 -9.84
C GLY A 223 2.55 -15.70 -10.99
N LEU A 224 2.44 -14.62 -11.79
CA LEU A 224 1.58 -14.60 -12.97
C LEU A 224 2.00 -15.63 -14.02
N LEU A 225 3.30 -15.73 -14.32
CA LEU A 225 3.84 -16.67 -15.28
C LEU A 225 3.51 -18.12 -14.88
N GLU A 226 3.72 -18.46 -13.61
CA GLU A 226 3.45 -19.79 -13.08
C GLU A 226 1.97 -20.13 -13.18
N TYR A 227 1.08 -19.22 -12.76
CA TYR A 227 -0.37 -19.38 -12.87
C TYR A 227 -0.80 -19.66 -14.31
N HIS A 228 -0.37 -18.81 -15.26
CA HIS A 228 -0.77 -18.96 -16.65
C HIS A 228 -0.21 -20.24 -17.30
N SER A 229 1.00 -20.65 -16.91
CA SER A 229 1.62 -21.87 -17.42
C SER A 229 0.88 -23.13 -16.95
N GLN A 230 0.51 -23.20 -15.67
CA GLN A 230 -0.27 -24.34 -15.16
C GLN A 230 -1.68 -24.38 -15.74
N CYS A 231 -2.36 -23.23 -15.87
CA CYS A 231 -3.67 -23.17 -16.54
C CYS A 231 -3.59 -23.62 -18.00
N TYR A 232 -2.51 -23.28 -18.70
CA TYR A 232 -2.30 -23.71 -20.08
C TYR A 232 -2.21 -25.24 -20.18
N GLU A 233 -1.42 -25.91 -19.33
CA GLU A 233 -1.29 -27.37 -19.38
C GLU A 233 -2.64 -28.06 -19.08
N ILE A 234 -3.40 -27.60 -18.09
CA ILE A 234 -4.75 -28.15 -17.80
C ILE A 234 -5.67 -28.03 -19.03
N LEU A 235 -5.74 -26.84 -19.63
CA LEU A 235 -6.63 -26.63 -20.77
C LEU A 235 -6.17 -27.40 -22.01
N LYS A 236 -4.87 -27.54 -22.21
CA LYS A 236 -4.28 -28.31 -23.31
C LYS A 236 -4.62 -29.79 -23.20
N ASP A 237 -4.51 -30.37 -22.00
CA ASP A 237 -4.90 -31.76 -21.75
C ASP A 237 -6.41 -31.94 -21.93
N MET A 238 -7.22 -31.04 -21.38
CA MET A 238 -8.69 -31.08 -21.55
C MET A 238 -9.12 -30.98 -23.02
N VAL A 239 -8.47 -30.11 -23.81
CA VAL A 239 -8.75 -30.00 -25.25
C VAL A 239 -8.39 -31.29 -25.97
N LYS A 240 -7.32 -31.97 -25.57
CA LYS A 240 -6.96 -33.27 -26.15
C LYS A 240 -8.02 -34.33 -25.81
N GLU A 241 -8.42 -34.43 -24.55
CA GLU A 241 -9.44 -35.39 -24.08
C GLU A 241 -10.79 -35.21 -24.79
N LEU A 242 -11.23 -33.98 -25.04
CA LEU A 242 -12.51 -33.73 -25.73
C LEU A 242 -12.47 -34.01 -27.25
N ASN A 243 -11.29 -34.16 -27.83
CA ASN A 243 -11.13 -34.46 -29.25
C ASN A 243 -10.94 -35.96 -29.54
N GLU A 244 -10.73 -36.78 -28.49
CA GLU A 244 -10.66 -38.25 -28.57
C GLU A 244 -12.06 -38.87 -28.49
#